data_AF-A0A2T7C5D7-F1
#
_entry.id   AF-A0A2T7C5D7-F1
#
_cell.length_a   1.000
_cell.length_b   1.000
_cell.length_c   1.000
_cell.angle_alpha   90.00
_cell.angle_beta   90.00
_cell.angle_gamma   90.00
#
_symmetry.space_group_name_H-M   'P 1'
#
loop_
_entity.id
_entity.type
_entity.pdbx_description
1 polymer ?
#
loop_
_entity_poly.entity_id
_entity_poly.type
_entity_poly.pdbx_seq_one_letter_code
_entity_poly.pdbx_strand_id
1 'polypeptide(L)'
;MERRLSAASRRSAPSPIQQLSHLAQRVGAVNLAEGFPDFPAPPHVKAAAAAAIAADHNQYRHVQGISDILAETAKRDHGLDVDPLTDFVICCGQSEAFAAAIFAIIDPGDEVLLFDPAFETYETCIELARGVPVYVPLDPPSWTLNEDEFLKSFTSRTKAVVLNSPHNPTGKVFSKEELHIIAQACQKTDCFAITDEVYEYITYDENKHISLASLPGMQERAIITSSLSKTYSVTGWRIGWACAPASIASAIRNIHVKLTDSAPAPFQEAALIALTSTPDFYSSLKKDYEVRRDFILQLLKDFGFHISFKPQDRFRNELDQ
;
A
#
# COMPACT_ATOMS: atom_id res chain seq x y z
N MET A 1 2.11 29.74 -21.08
CA MET A 1 2.36 29.49 -19.65
C MET A 1 2.79 28.05 -19.38
N GLU A 2 2.15 27.05 -19.98
CA GLU A 2 2.51 25.62 -19.83
C GLU A 2 3.99 25.28 -20.05
N ARG A 3 4.67 25.91 -21.03
CA ARG A 3 6.11 25.72 -21.26
C ARG A 3 7.00 26.13 -20.08
N ARG A 4 6.48 26.90 -19.11
CA ARG A 4 7.18 27.28 -17.88
C ARG A 4 6.96 26.31 -16.72
N LEU A 5 6.03 25.36 -16.83
CA LEU A 5 5.83 24.30 -15.83
C LEU A 5 7.02 23.34 -15.82
N SER A 6 7.25 22.67 -14.68
CA SER A 6 8.31 21.68 -14.54
C SER A 6 8.11 20.51 -15.52
N ALA A 7 9.20 19.87 -15.94
CA ALA A 7 9.13 18.71 -16.82
C ALA A 7 8.33 17.56 -16.19
N ALA A 8 8.42 17.39 -14.87
CA ALA A 8 7.62 16.42 -14.12
C ALA A 8 6.11 16.73 -14.24
N SER A 9 5.68 17.94 -13.91
CA SER A 9 4.27 18.34 -13.96
C SER A 9 3.67 18.23 -15.37
N ARG A 10 4.46 18.44 -16.43
CA ARG A 10 3.98 18.30 -17.81
C ARG A 10 3.84 16.86 -18.28
N ARG A 11 4.55 15.91 -17.65
CA ARG A 11 4.48 14.48 -17.98
C ARG A 11 3.40 13.76 -17.20
N SER A 12 3.04 14.26 -16.02
CA SER A 12 1.93 13.71 -15.22
C SER A 12 0.60 13.82 -15.98
N ALA A 13 0.00 12.66 -16.26
CA ALA A 13 -1.35 12.60 -16.79
C ALA A 13 -2.38 12.69 -15.63
N PRO A 14 -3.61 13.20 -15.87
CA PRO A 14 -4.69 13.05 -14.91
C PRO A 14 -5.00 11.57 -14.67
N SER A 15 -5.32 11.20 -13.43
CA SER A 15 -5.67 9.81 -13.07
C SER A 15 -6.87 9.32 -13.91
N PRO A 16 -6.73 8.23 -14.68
CA PRO A 16 -7.84 7.65 -15.43
C PRO A 16 -9.01 7.25 -14.52
N ILE A 17 -8.71 6.85 -13.28
CA ILE A 17 -9.71 6.50 -12.26
C ILE A 17 -10.57 7.71 -11.94
N GLN A 18 -9.94 8.87 -11.67
CA GLN A 18 -10.67 10.10 -11.37
C GLN A 18 -11.51 10.58 -12.57
N GLN A 19 -10.98 10.43 -13.79
CA GLN A 19 -11.74 10.74 -15.00
C GLN A 19 -12.99 9.87 -15.13
N LEU A 20 -12.86 8.55 -14.87
CA LEU A 20 -13.97 7.61 -14.90
C LEU A 20 -15.00 7.90 -13.78
N SER A 21 -14.55 8.25 -12.57
CA SER A 21 -15.42 8.68 -11.47
C SER A 21 -16.25 9.91 -11.82
N HIS A 22 -15.60 10.94 -12.37
CA HIS A 22 -16.29 12.17 -12.79
C HIS A 22 -17.29 11.89 -13.92
N LEU A 23 -16.95 10.99 -14.85
CA LEU A 23 -17.87 10.57 -15.89
C LEU A 23 -19.07 9.84 -15.30
N ALA A 24 -18.86 8.88 -14.40
CA ALA A 24 -19.92 8.13 -13.73
C ALA A 24 -20.89 9.07 -12.99
N GLN A 25 -20.36 10.04 -12.25
CA GLN A 25 -21.18 11.06 -11.58
C GLN A 25 -22.02 11.88 -12.57
N ARG A 26 -21.42 12.32 -13.68
CA ARG A 26 -22.10 13.13 -14.69
C ARG A 26 -23.25 12.40 -15.39
N VAL A 27 -23.12 11.10 -15.58
CA VAL A 27 -24.12 10.28 -16.29
C VAL A 27 -25.04 9.49 -15.35
N GLY A 28 -24.87 9.62 -14.03
CA GLY A 28 -25.64 8.89 -13.03
C GLY A 28 -25.38 7.38 -13.02
N ALA A 29 -24.18 6.95 -13.42
CA ALA A 29 -23.79 5.54 -13.37
C ALA A 29 -23.34 5.13 -11.96
N VAL A 30 -23.47 3.84 -11.66
CA VAL A 30 -22.86 3.23 -10.47
C VAL A 30 -21.34 3.26 -10.64
N ASN A 31 -20.64 3.92 -9.72
CA ASN A 31 -19.18 4.06 -9.78
C ASN A 31 -18.49 2.86 -9.12
N LEU A 32 -17.91 1.97 -9.93
CA LEU A 32 -17.09 0.84 -9.47
C LEU A 32 -15.58 1.07 -9.72
N ALA A 33 -15.18 2.25 -10.18
CA ALA A 33 -13.79 2.57 -10.49
C ALA A 33 -12.97 2.90 -9.24
N GLU A 34 -13.60 3.51 -8.23
CA GLU A 34 -12.91 4.04 -7.07
C GLU A 34 -12.55 3.00 -6.02
N GLY A 35 -11.37 3.21 -5.46
CA GLY A 35 -10.75 2.30 -4.53
C GLY A 35 -11.24 2.38 -3.08
N PHE A 36 -12.31 3.10 -2.76
CA PHE A 36 -12.69 3.38 -1.37
C PHE A 36 -14.02 2.71 -0.96
N PRO A 37 -14.17 2.38 0.34
CA PRO A 37 -15.43 1.87 0.86
C PRO A 37 -16.56 2.89 0.79
N ASP A 38 -17.76 2.44 0.43
CA ASP A 38 -19.01 3.22 0.44
C ASP A 38 -19.82 3.02 1.74
N PHE A 39 -19.25 2.34 2.72
CA PHE A 39 -19.82 2.08 4.05
C PHE A 39 -19.09 2.85 5.16
N PRO A 40 -19.75 3.13 6.30
CA PRO A 40 -19.18 3.99 7.32
C PRO A 40 -18.01 3.35 8.07
N ALA A 41 -17.06 4.19 8.48
CA ALA A 41 -16.01 3.80 9.43
C ALA A 41 -16.57 3.34 10.79
N PRO A 42 -15.83 2.50 11.55
CA PRO A 42 -16.26 2.01 12.85
C PRO A 42 -16.65 3.15 13.81
N PRO A 43 -17.77 3.05 14.53
CA PRO A 43 -18.27 4.15 15.38
C PRO A 43 -17.28 4.61 16.45
N HIS A 44 -16.57 3.68 17.09
CA HIS A 44 -15.59 3.99 18.15
C HIS A 44 -14.39 4.77 17.61
N VAL A 45 -13.93 4.45 16.38
CA VAL A 45 -12.85 5.18 15.70
C VAL A 45 -13.28 6.62 15.39
N LYS A 46 -14.50 6.82 14.86
CA LYS A 46 -15.05 8.16 14.63
C LYS A 46 -15.20 8.97 15.92
N ALA A 47 -15.66 8.34 17.00
CA ALA A 47 -15.79 8.99 18.30
C ALA A 47 -14.43 9.45 18.84
N ALA A 48 -13.37 8.64 18.66
CA ALA A 48 -12.02 9.00 19.06
C ALA A 48 -11.50 10.23 18.30
N ALA A 49 -11.72 10.31 16.99
CA ALA A 49 -11.36 11.50 16.21
C ALA A 49 -12.10 12.76 16.68
N ALA A 50 -13.41 12.65 16.92
CA ALA A 50 -14.21 13.76 17.43
C ALA A 50 -13.75 14.22 18.82
N ALA A 51 -13.44 13.28 19.70
CA ALA A 51 -12.92 13.57 21.04
C ALA A 51 -11.54 14.26 20.97
N ALA A 52 -10.66 13.82 20.08
CA ALA A 52 -9.35 14.44 19.90
C ALA A 52 -9.45 15.88 19.40
N ILE A 53 -10.38 16.15 18.46
CA ILE A 53 -10.68 17.52 18.02
C ILE A 53 -11.23 18.35 19.19
N ALA A 54 -12.18 17.82 19.95
CA ALA A 54 -12.76 18.52 21.11
C ALA A 54 -11.74 18.77 22.25
N ALA A 55 -10.68 17.97 22.33
CA ALA A 55 -9.59 18.10 23.30
C ALA A 55 -8.47 19.04 22.81
N ASP A 56 -8.69 19.80 21.73
CA ASP A 56 -7.73 20.75 21.16
C ASP A 56 -6.39 20.12 20.74
N HIS A 57 -6.40 18.88 20.24
CA HIS A 57 -5.24 18.25 19.61
C HIS A 57 -4.95 18.84 18.22
N ASN A 58 -4.71 20.15 18.16
CA ASN A 58 -4.57 20.95 16.94
C ASN A 58 -3.11 21.16 16.51
N GLN A 59 -2.15 20.98 17.41
CA GLN A 59 -0.73 21.27 17.16
C GLN A 59 0.02 20.03 16.65
N TYR A 60 1.20 20.26 16.06
CA TYR A 60 2.08 19.18 15.60
C TYR A 60 2.36 18.18 16.73
N ARG A 61 2.14 16.89 16.44
CA ARG A 61 2.24 15.81 17.42
C ARG A 61 2.71 14.53 16.78
N HIS A 62 3.50 13.78 17.54
CA HIS A 62 3.77 12.37 17.30
C HIS A 62 3.05 11.54 18.36
N VAL A 63 2.16 10.64 17.95
CA VAL A 63 1.45 9.73 18.87
C VAL A 63 2.23 8.42 18.93
N GLN A 64 3.21 8.35 19.84
CA GLN A 64 4.13 7.21 19.99
C GLN A 64 3.42 5.86 20.12
N GLY A 65 2.27 5.83 20.82
CA GLY A 65 1.48 4.61 21.01
C GLY A 65 1.05 3.92 19.71
N ILE A 66 0.99 4.64 18.58
CA ILE A 66 0.74 4.02 17.27
C ILE A 66 1.89 3.07 16.93
N SER A 67 3.13 3.56 17.00
CA SER A 67 4.32 2.76 16.72
C SER A 67 4.46 1.59 17.69
N ASP A 68 4.12 1.80 18.97
CA ASP A 68 4.17 0.75 19.99
C ASP A 68 3.23 -0.43 19.63
N ILE A 69 1.96 -0.15 19.31
CA ILE A 69 1.00 -1.19 18.90
C ILE A 69 1.39 -1.84 17.58
N LEU A 70 1.91 -1.06 16.62
CA LEU A 70 2.37 -1.59 15.34
C LEU A 70 3.57 -2.54 15.51
N ALA A 71 4.51 -2.23 16.41
CA ALA A 71 5.63 -3.12 16.73
C ALA A 71 5.15 -4.43 17.37
N GLU A 72 4.23 -4.35 18.34
CA GLU A 72 3.61 -5.54 18.95
C GLU A 72 2.87 -6.39 17.90
N THR A 73 2.14 -5.75 17.00
CA THR A 73 1.38 -6.40 15.92
C THR A 73 2.32 -7.05 14.91
N ALA A 74 3.37 -6.35 14.49
CA ALA A 74 4.39 -6.87 13.57
C ALA A 74 5.10 -8.11 14.15
N LYS A 75 5.40 -8.10 15.44
CA LYS A 75 5.97 -9.26 16.14
C LYS A 75 4.99 -10.43 16.20
N ARG A 76 3.75 -10.17 16.59
CA ARG A 76 2.69 -11.18 16.76
C ARG A 76 2.32 -11.85 15.44
N ASP A 77 2.08 -11.06 14.41
CA ASP A 77 1.49 -11.52 13.15
C ASP A 77 2.56 -12.01 12.16
N HIS A 78 3.73 -11.36 12.15
CA HIS A 78 4.77 -11.59 11.15
C HIS A 78 6.14 -12.00 11.74
N GLY A 79 6.28 -12.03 13.06
CA GLY A 79 7.54 -12.39 13.73
C GLY A 79 8.63 -11.33 13.64
N LEU A 80 8.32 -10.12 13.16
CA LEU A 80 9.28 -9.04 12.92
C LEU A 80 9.80 -8.44 14.22
N ASP A 81 11.10 -8.17 14.30
CA ASP A 81 11.74 -7.60 15.48
C ASP A 81 12.07 -6.12 15.25
N VAL A 82 11.09 -5.25 15.45
CA VAL A 82 11.16 -3.82 15.11
C VAL A 82 11.12 -2.96 16.37
N ASP A 83 11.92 -1.89 16.39
CA ASP A 83 11.93 -0.93 17.51
C ASP A 83 10.90 0.18 17.25
N PRO A 84 9.85 0.32 18.10
CA PRO A 84 8.82 1.35 17.92
C PRO A 84 9.34 2.79 17.99
N LEU A 85 10.52 3.03 18.57
CA LEU A 85 11.12 4.35 18.69
C LEU A 85 11.88 4.78 17.43
N THR A 86 12.50 3.83 16.72
CA THR A 86 13.40 4.14 15.60
C THR A 86 12.86 3.74 14.25
N ASP A 87 12.12 2.63 14.18
CA ASP A 87 11.85 1.94 12.91
C ASP A 87 10.55 2.38 12.25
N PHE A 88 9.68 3.10 12.96
CA PHE A 88 8.39 3.60 12.45
C PHE A 88 8.38 5.10 12.17
N VAL A 89 7.82 5.46 11.01
CA VAL A 89 7.54 6.84 10.61
C VAL A 89 6.05 6.95 10.30
N ILE A 90 5.31 7.72 11.09
CA ILE A 90 3.88 7.98 10.87
C ILE A 90 3.74 9.09 9.83
N CYS A 91 2.96 8.81 8.79
CA CYS A 91 2.90 9.53 7.53
C CYS A 91 1.46 9.93 7.18
N CYS A 92 1.31 10.84 6.21
CA CYS A 92 0.05 11.29 5.63
C CYS A 92 -0.58 10.23 4.70
N GLY A 93 -0.81 9.04 5.24
CA GLY A 93 -1.26 7.85 4.50
C GLY A 93 -0.11 7.10 3.84
N GLN A 94 -0.40 5.91 3.31
CA GLN A 94 0.62 5.06 2.68
C GLN A 94 1.24 5.73 1.44
N SER A 95 0.49 6.49 0.66
CA SER A 95 1.01 7.18 -0.53
C SER A 95 2.15 8.15 -0.20
N GLU A 96 2.07 8.86 0.94
CA GLU A 96 3.17 9.73 1.38
C GLU A 96 4.31 8.92 1.99
N ALA A 97 4.01 7.84 2.72
CA ALA A 97 5.04 6.92 3.22
C ALA A 97 5.88 6.32 2.07
N PHE A 98 5.22 5.91 0.98
CA PHE A 98 5.88 5.42 -0.23
C PHE A 98 6.71 6.51 -0.92
N ALA A 99 6.14 7.71 -1.10
CA ALA A 99 6.86 8.83 -1.71
C ALA A 99 8.11 9.21 -0.90
N ALA A 100 7.99 9.26 0.44
CA ALA A 100 9.10 9.55 1.33
C ALA A 100 10.17 8.45 1.30
N ALA A 101 9.77 7.18 1.20
CA ALA A 101 10.68 6.05 0.98
C ALA A 101 11.45 6.18 -0.33
N ILE A 102 10.75 6.45 -1.44
CA ILE A 102 11.38 6.65 -2.75
C ILE A 102 12.38 7.81 -2.71
N PHE A 103 11.99 8.98 -2.21
CA PHE A 103 12.90 10.13 -2.10
C PHE A 103 14.06 9.92 -1.12
N ALA A 104 13.94 8.98 -0.17
CA ALA A 104 15.01 8.66 0.76
C ALA A 104 16.07 7.73 0.16
N ILE A 105 15.71 6.87 -0.81
CA ILE A 105 16.60 5.80 -1.29
C ILE A 105 16.98 5.89 -2.77
N ILE A 106 16.28 6.69 -3.58
CA ILE A 106 16.46 6.74 -5.04
C ILE A 106 17.27 7.98 -5.44
N ASP A 107 18.36 7.75 -6.17
CA ASP A 107 19.11 8.78 -6.89
C ASP A 107 18.73 8.83 -8.39
N PRO A 108 19.06 9.93 -9.10
CA PRO A 108 18.79 10.03 -10.53
C PRO A 108 19.43 8.89 -11.34
N GLY A 109 18.61 8.14 -12.07
CA GLY A 109 19.03 7.01 -12.90
C GLY A 109 19.03 5.65 -12.21
N ASP A 110 18.77 5.59 -10.90
CA ASP A 110 18.51 4.32 -10.21
C ASP A 110 17.27 3.65 -10.78
N GLU A 111 17.35 2.32 -10.97
CA GLU A 111 16.25 1.52 -11.50
C GLU A 111 15.40 0.94 -10.36
N VAL A 112 14.08 1.03 -10.50
CA VAL A 112 13.12 0.49 -9.53
C VAL A 112 12.19 -0.48 -10.24
N LEU A 113 12.20 -1.73 -9.79
CA LEU A 113 11.36 -2.79 -10.37
C LEU A 113 9.93 -2.68 -9.87
N LEU A 114 8.97 -2.69 -10.81
CA LEU A 114 7.53 -2.69 -10.56
C LEU A 114 6.89 -3.92 -11.19
N PHE A 115 6.03 -4.63 -10.46
CA PHE A 115 5.20 -5.68 -11.05
C PHE A 115 4.05 -5.08 -11.84
N ASP A 116 3.85 -5.52 -13.08
CA ASP A 116 2.78 -5.05 -13.97
C ASP A 116 1.62 -6.07 -13.98
N PRO A 117 0.36 -5.65 -13.72
CA PRO A 117 -0.10 -4.27 -13.54
C PRO A 117 0.28 -3.64 -12.19
N ALA A 118 0.74 -2.39 -12.20
CA ALA A 118 1.16 -1.65 -11.01
C ALA A 118 0.12 -0.60 -10.56
N PHE A 119 0.13 -0.24 -9.27
CA PHE A 119 -0.59 0.95 -8.80
C PHE A 119 0.08 2.23 -9.32
N GLU A 120 -0.69 3.08 -10.02
CA GLU A 120 -0.22 4.27 -10.78
C GLU A 120 0.66 5.26 -9.99
N THR A 121 0.53 5.28 -8.65
CA THR A 121 1.32 6.18 -7.80
C THR A 121 2.80 5.78 -7.76
N TYR A 122 3.14 4.50 -7.94
CA TYR A 122 4.51 4.03 -7.81
C TYR A 122 5.43 4.64 -8.87
N GLU A 123 5.05 4.51 -10.14
CA GLU A 123 5.77 5.11 -11.28
C GLU A 123 5.95 6.62 -11.08
N THR A 124 4.87 7.31 -10.73
CA THR A 124 4.89 8.78 -10.55
C THR A 124 5.93 9.20 -9.51
N CYS A 125 5.99 8.55 -8.36
CA CYS A 125 6.97 8.86 -7.32
C CYS A 125 8.42 8.55 -7.76
N ILE A 126 8.64 7.43 -8.45
CA ILE A 126 9.95 7.05 -8.97
C ILE A 126 10.46 8.09 -9.98
N GLU A 127 9.61 8.51 -10.93
CA GLU A 127 9.97 9.53 -11.92
C GLU A 127 10.22 10.90 -11.29
N LEU A 128 9.45 11.28 -10.26
CA LEU A 128 9.67 12.52 -9.50
C LEU A 128 11.03 12.52 -8.79
N ALA A 129 11.49 11.35 -8.31
CA ALA A 129 12.84 11.16 -7.78
C ALA A 129 13.92 11.07 -8.88
N ARG A 130 13.52 11.11 -10.16
CA ARG A 130 14.36 10.90 -11.34
C ARG A 130 14.95 9.49 -11.44
N GLY A 131 14.34 8.53 -10.76
CA GLY A 131 14.58 7.10 -10.98
C GLY A 131 13.97 6.63 -12.30
N VAL A 132 14.24 5.38 -12.64
CA VAL A 132 13.78 4.69 -13.85
C VAL A 132 12.89 3.53 -13.43
N PRO A 133 11.56 3.59 -13.65
CA PRO A 133 10.70 2.43 -13.43
C PRO A 133 11.02 1.35 -14.47
N VAL A 134 11.17 0.11 -14.01
CA VAL A 134 11.41 -1.07 -14.85
C VAL A 134 10.32 -2.08 -14.55
N TYR A 135 9.48 -2.37 -15.54
CA TYR A 135 8.31 -3.22 -15.37
C TYR A 135 8.63 -4.71 -15.53
N VAL A 136 8.07 -5.52 -14.64
CA VAL A 136 8.12 -6.98 -14.68
C VAL A 136 6.69 -7.50 -14.80
N PRO A 137 6.29 -8.09 -15.94
CA PRO A 137 4.93 -8.55 -16.13
C PRO A 137 4.60 -9.74 -15.21
N LEU A 138 3.41 -9.73 -14.64
CA LEU A 138 2.80 -10.91 -14.03
C LEU A 138 1.97 -11.66 -15.06
N ASP A 139 2.07 -13.00 -15.08
CA ASP A 139 1.45 -13.81 -16.12
C ASP A 139 -0.05 -14.08 -15.82
N PRO A 140 -0.99 -13.56 -16.63
CA PRO A 140 -2.41 -13.89 -16.49
C PRO A 140 -2.70 -15.35 -16.88
N PRO A 141 -3.83 -15.94 -16.43
CA PRO A 141 -4.88 -15.31 -15.62
C PRO A 141 -4.58 -15.29 -14.11
N SER A 142 -3.64 -16.11 -13.63
CA SER A 142 -3.34 -16.22 -12.20
C SER A 142 -2.36 -15.17 -11.68
N TRP A 143 -1.91 -14.27 -12.56
CA TRP A 143 -0.95 -13.20 -12.29
C TRP A 143 0.33 -13.73 -11.63
N THR A 144 0.83 -14.87 -12.11
CA THR A 144 1.98 -15.57 -11.52
C THR A 144 3.29 -14.86 -11.85
N LEU A 145 4.23 -14.87 -10.90
CA LEU A 145 5.57 -14.37 -11.13
C LEU A 145 6.39 -15.35 -11.99
N ASN A 146 6.88 -14.89 -13.14
CA ASN A 146 7.88 -15.62 -13.92
C ASN A 146 9.28 -15.36 -13.36
N GLU A 147 9.89 -16.37 -12.74
CA GLU A 147 11.21 -16.26 -12.10
C GLU A 147 12.30 -15.84 -13.10
N ASP A 148 12.34 -16.44 -14.29
CA ASP A 148 13.38 -16.16 -15.27
C ASP A 148 13.30 -14.73 -15.81
N GLU A 149 12.10 -14.22 -16.07
CA GLU A 149 11.89 -12.84 -16.52
C GLU A 149 12.20 -11.84 -15.41
N PHE A 150 11.75 -12.12 -14.18
CA PHE A 150 12.05 -11.32 -13.02
C PHE A 150 13.57 -11.22 -12.80
N LEU A 151 14.29 -12.32 -12.79
CA LEU A 151 15.75 -12.31 -12.57
C LEU A 151 16.51 -11.59 -13.69
N LYS A 152 16.03 -11.63 -14.94
CA LYS A 152 16.63 -10.89 -16.08
C LYS A 152 16.40 -9.38 -16.02
N SER A 153 15.40 -8.92 -15.28
CA SER A 153 15.08 -7.50 -15.15
C SER A 153 16.10 -6.73 -14.29
N PHE A 154 16.88 -7.43 -13.47
CA PHE A 154 17.90 -6.82 -12.63
C PHE A 154 19.12 -6.36 -13.44
N THR A 155 19.61 -5.18 -13.12
CA THR A 155 20.86 -4.62 -13.65
C THR A 155 21.74 -4.12 -12.51
N SER A 156 22.94 -3.62 -12.82
CA SER A 156 23.79 -2.96 -11.82
C SER A 156 23.24 -1.63 -11.31
N ARG A 157 22.13 -1.12 -11.88
CA ARG A 157 21.43 0.09 -11.42
C ARG A 157 20.17 -0.22 -10.60
N THR A 158 19.78 -1.49 -10.48
CA THR A 158 18.58 -1.85 -9.71
C THR A 158 18.77 -1.52 -8.24
N LYS A 159 18.00 -0.55 -7.76
CA LYS A 159 18.08 0.00 -6.41
C LYS A 159 17.01 -0.55 -5.49
N ALA A 160 15.83 -0.83 -6.03
CA ALA A 160 14.71 -1.35 -5.26
C ALA A 160 13.75 -2.20 -6.09
N VAL A 161 13.02 -3.08 -5.42
CA VAL A 161 11.82 -3.75 -5.93
C VAL A 161 10.61 -3.22 -5.15
N VAL A 162 9.51 -2.90 -5.84
CA VAL A 162 8.23 -2.57 -5.20
C VAL A 162 7.29 -3.76 -5.32
N LEU A 163 6.91 -4.32 -4.18
CA LEU A 163 5.89 -5.35 -4.06
C LEU A 163 4.62 -4.73 -3.48
N ASN A 164 3.47 -4.95 -4.11
CA ASN A 164 2.18 -4.70 -3.48
C ASN A 164 1.50 -6.04 -3.21
N SER A 165 1.33 -6.38 -1.94
CA SER A 165 0.71 -7.64 -1.55
C SER A 165 -0.07 -7.45 -0.25
N PRO A 166 -1.39 -7.72 -0.22
CA PRO A 166 -2.21 -8.14 -1.36
C PRO A 166 -2.31 -7.10 -2.50
N HIS A 167 -2.41 -7.57 -3.75
CA HIS A 167 -2.03 -6.84 -4.96
C HIS A 167 -3.20 -6.09 -5.58
N ASN A 168 -3.12 -4.77 -5.64
CA ASN A 168 -3.98 -3.91 -6.45
C ASN A 168 -3.26 -3.59 -7.77
N PRO A 169 -3.88 -3.89 -8.93
CA PRO A 169 -5.32 -4.08 -9.12
C PRO A 169 -5.87 -5.51 -9.12
N THR A 170 -5.03 -6.53 -9.24
CA THR A 170 -5.48 -7.89 -9.64
C THR A 170 -6.22 -8.67 -8.55
N GLY A 171 -6.03 -8.30 -7.29
CA GLY A 171 -6.52 -9.03 -6.11
C GLY A 171 -5.74 -10.31 -5.80
N LYS A 172 -4.50 -10.42 -6.28
CA LYS A 172 -3.59 -11.53 -6.01
C LYS A 172 -2.94 -11.39 -4.62
N VAL A 173 -2.85 -12.50 -3.90
CA VAL A 173 -1.95 -12.63 -2.76
C VAL A 173 -0.71 -13.40 -3.21
N PHE A 174 0.48 -12.82 -3.04
CA PHE A 174 1.73 -13.49 -3.43
C PHE A 174 1.99 -14.74 -2.60
N SER A 175 2.34 -15.84 -3.26
CA SER A 175 2.63 -17.09 -2.58
C SER A 175 3.96 -17.04 -1.84
N LYS A 176 4.15 -17.95 -0.89
CA LYS A 176 5.41 -18.06 -0.17
C LYS A 176 6.59 -18.31 -1.12
N GLU A 177 6.39 -19.12 -2.15
CA GLU A 177 7.39 -19.46 -3.17
C GLU A 177 7.77 -18.22 -3.99
N GLU A 178 6.80 -17.43 -4.44
CA GLU A 178 7.05 -16.18 -5.16
C GLU A 178 7.81 -15.17 -4.27
N LEU A 179 7.43 -15.06 -2.99
CA LEU A 179 8.14 -14.21 -2.04
C LEU A 179 9.59 -14.67 -1.80
N HIS A 180 9.87 -15.99 -1.83
CA HIS A 180 11.24 -16.51 -1.73
C HIS A 180 12.08 -16.12 -2.94
N ILE A 181 11.51 -16.19 -4.15
CA ILE A 181 12.18 -15.74 -5.38
C ILE A 181 12.56 -14.25 -5.27
N ILE A 182 11.62 -13.41 -4.85
CA ILE A 182 11.84 -11.97 -4.65
C ILE A 182 12.92 -11.73 -3.59
N ALA A 183 12.82 -12.41 -2.43
CA ALA A 183 13.77 -12.25 -1.34
C ALA A 183 15.20 -12.65 -1.75
N GLN A 184 15.35 -13.78 -2.44
CA GLN A 184 16.64 -14.25 -2.92
C GLN A 184 17.26 -13.30 -3.94
N ALA A 185 16.45 -12.75 -4.85
CA ALA A 185 16.92 -11.75 -5.80
C ALA A 185 17.41 -10.49 -5.09
N CYS A 186 16.61 -9.92 -4.19
CA CYS A 186 16.98 -8.72 -3.43
C CYS A 186 18.27 -8.90 -2.62
N GLN A 187 18.46 -10.06 -2.00
CA GLN A 187 19.68 -10.39 -1.26
C GLN A 187 20.89 -10.54 -2.19
N LYS A 188 20.72 -11.20 -3.34
CA LYS A 188 21.79 -11.43 -4.31
C LYS A 188 22.25 -10.14 -4.98
N THR A 189 21.35 -9.19 -5.21
CA THR A 189 21.63 -7.91 -5.88
C THR A 189 21.84 -6.75 -4.91
N ASP A 190 21.72 -7.01 -3.61
CA ASP A 190 21.81 -6.02 -2.54
C ASP A 190 20.91 -4.78 -2.76
N CYS A 191 19.68 -5.01 -3.20
CA CYS A 191 18.69 -3.95 -3.40
C CYS A 191 17.68 -3.89 -2.25
N PHE A 192 17.00 -2.75 -2.13
CA PHE A 192 15.88 -2.59 -1.18
C PHE A 192 14.62 -3.30 -1.68
N ALA A 193 13.72 -3.63 -0.75
CA ALA A 193 12.37 -4.07 -1.07
C ALA A 193 11.35 -3.14 -0.41
N ILE A 194 10.57 -2.42 -1.19
CA ILE A 194 9.44 -1.64 -0.67
C ILE A 194 8.20 -2.53 -0.78
N THR A 195 7.55 -2.84 0.33
CA THR A 195 6.34 -3.67 0.38
C THR A 195 5.14 -2.82 0.79
N ASP A 196 4.17 -2.65 -0.10
CA ASP A 196 2.89 -2.00 0.15
C ASP A 196 1.89 -3.06 0.63
N GLU A 197 1.58 -3.00 1.93
CA GLU A 197 0.79 -4.02 2.65
C GLU A 197 -0.55 -3.45 3.16
N VAL A 198 -1.07 -2.39 2.52
CA VAL A 198 -2.34 -1.72 2.94
C VAL A 198 -3.57 -2.63 2.98
N TYR A 199 -3.50 -3.80 2.34
CA TYR A 199 -4.59 -4.78 2.27
C TYR A 199 -4.32 -6.03 3.11
N GLU A 200 -3.31 -6.06 3.99
CA GLU A 200 -2.87 -7.27 4.72
C GLU A 200 -4.00 -8.02 5.46
N TYR A 201 -5.04 -7.30 5.92
CA TYR A 201 -6.19 -7.85 6.64
C TYR A 201 -7.41 -8.16 5.74
N ILE A 202 -7.32 -7.92 4.43
CA ILE A 202 -8.42 -8.11 3.46
C ILE A 202 -8.06 -9.25 2.50
N THR A 203 -7.76 -10.43 3.03
CA THR A 203 -7.59 -11.66 2.25
C THR A 203 -8.83 -12.54 2.35
N TYR A 204 -9.06 -13.42 1.39
CA TYR A 204 -10.23 -14.29 1.32
C TYR A 204 -9.88 -15.77 1.34
N ASP A 205 -10.89 -16.61 1.55
CA ASP A 205 -10.73 -18.06 1.60
C ASP A 205 -9.62 -18.45 2.62
N GLU A 206 -8.76 -19.40 2.30
CA GLU A 206 -7.63 -19.81 3.16
C GLU A 206 -6.35 -18.97 2.95
N ASN A 207 -6.39 -17.95 2.11
CA ASN A 207 -5.21 -17.11 1.83
C ASN A 207 -4.88 -16.24 3.05
N LYS A 208 -3.58 -16.11 3.31
CA LYS A 208 -3.03 -15.25 4.35
C LYS A 208 -1.94 -14.39 3.74
N HIS A 209 -1.91 -13.13 4.15
CA HIS A 209 -0.78 -12.25 3.86
C HIS A 209 0.48 -12.78 4.53
N ILE A 210 1.61 -12.69 3.82
CA ILE A 210 2.94 -12.97 4.33
C ILE A 210 3.76 -11.72 4.01
N SER A 211 4.20 -11.01 5.05
CA SER A 211 5.09 -9.86 4.83
C SER A 211 6.43 -10.35 4.27
N LEU A 212 6.90 -9.75 3.17
CA LEU A 212 8.20 -10.05 2.57
C LEU A 212 9.34 -9.85 3.57
N ALA A 213 9.19 -8.87 4.48
CA ALA A 213 10.17 -8.57 5.53
C ALA A 213 10.36 -9.73 6.52
N SER A 214 9.37 -10.62 6.65
CA SER A 214 9.44 -11.78 7.56
C SER A 214 10.33 -12.91 7.04
N LEU A 215 10.70 -12.88 5.75
CA LEU A 215 11.60 -13.88 5.20
C LEU A 215 13.04 -13.66 5.68
N PRO A 216 13.82 -14.73 5.89
CA PRO A 216 15.21 -14.62 6.35
C PRO A 216 16.05 -13.68 5.47
N GLY A 217 16.73 -12.72 6.10
CA GLY A 217 17.61 -11.75 5.41
C GLY A 217 16.90 -10.58 4.71
N MET A 218 15.58 -10.44 4.91
CA MET A 218 14.81 -9.35 4.32
C MET A 218 14.56 -8.18 5.25
N GLN A 219 14.49 -8.38 6.57
CA GLN A 219 14.15 -7.32 7.51
C GLN A 219 15.15 -6.15 7.45
N GLU A 220 16.44 -6.40 7.19
CA GLU A 220 17.49 -5.40 7.08
C GLU A 220 17.43 -4.51 5.82
N ARG A 221 16.56 -4.84 4.85
CA ARG A 221 16.46 -4.15 3.55
C ARG A 221 15.02 -3.87 3.11
N ALA A 222 14.04 -4.31 3.89
CA ALA A 222 12.63 -4.10 3.61
C ALA A 222 12.15 -2.76 4.18
N ILE A 223 11.28 -2.10 3.41
CA ILE A 223 10.54 -0.91 3.81
C ILE A 223 9.06 -1.26 3.65
N ILE A 224 8.39 -1.53 4.76
CA ILE A 224 6.95 -1.80 4.77
C ILE A 224 6.22 -0.47 4.76
N THR A 225 5.24 -0.30 3.88
CA THR A 225 4.33 0.84 3.86
C THR A 225 2.90 0.36 4.02
N SER A 226 2.13 0.99 4.91
CA SER A 226 0.73 0.60 5.15
C SER A 226 -0.10 1.79 5.66
N SER A 227 -1.42 1.60 5.81
CA SER A 227 -2.32 2.65 6.29
C SER A 227 -3.64 2.13 6.85
N LEU A 228 -4.32 2.99 7.61
CA LEU A 228 -5.68 2.71 8.10
C LEU A 228 -6.75 2.75 7.00
N SER A 229 -6.41 3.32 5.84
CA SER A 229 -7.36 3.73 4.81
C SER A 229 -8.35 2.62 4.43
N LYS A 230 -7.83 1.40 4.24
CA LYS A 230 -8.59 0.27 3.69
C LYS A 230 -9.19 -0.59 4.80
N THR A 231 -8.39 -0.90 5.81
CA THR A 231 -8.80 -1.72 6.96
C THR A 231 -9.93 -1.07 7.77
N TYR A 232 -9.89 0.25 7.96
CA TYR A 232 -10.85 0.97 8.82
C TYR A 232 -11.84 1.85 8.05
N SER A 233 -11.83 1.81 6.72
CA SER A 233 -12.73 2.60 5.87
C SER A 233 -12.67 4.11 6.12
N VAL A 234 -11.46 4.62 6.34
CA VAL A 234 -11.16 6.02 6.64
C VAL A 234 -10.17 6.61 5.62
N THR A 235 -10.39 6.34 4.34
CA THR A 235 -9.48 6.73 3.24
C THR A 235 -9.14 8.22 3.23
N GLY A 236 -10.07 9.08 3.66
CA GLY A 236 -9.89 10.53 3.76
C GLY A 236 -9.13 11.02 5.00
N TRP A 237 -8.83 10.16 5.99
CA TRP A 237 -8.13 10.60 7.21
C TRP A 237 -6.62 10.70 7.04
N ARG A 238 -6.08 10.05 6.00
CA ARG A 238 -4.68 10.16 5.60
C ARG A 238 -3.70 9.83 6.73
N ILE A 239 -3.92 8.70 7.40
CA ILE A 239 -2.98 8.15 8.39
C ILE A 239 -2.42 6.83 7.88
N GLY A 240 -1.10 6.77 7.75
CA GLY A 240 -0.34 5.59 7.37
C GLY A 240 1.08 5.65 7.92
N TRP A 241 1.92 4.72 7.53
CA TRP A 241 3.28 4.62 8.06
C TRP A 241 4.23 3.92 7.11
N ALA A 242 5.53 4.19 7.32
CA ALA A 242 6.62 3.34 6.88
C ALA A 242 7.24 2.63 8.10
N CYS A 243 7.63 1.37 7.95
CA CYS A 243 8.44 0.61 8.90
C CYS A 243 9.68 0.09 8.18
N ALA A 244 10.87 0.42 8.69
CA ALA A 244 12.15 0.06 8.08
C ALA A 244 13.26 0.07 9.13
N PRO A 245 14.42 -0.56 8.87
CA PRO A 245 15.61 -0.42 9.73
C PRO A 245 15.91 1.04 10.09
N ALA A 246 16.32 1.28 11.33
CA ALA A 246 16.51 2.61 11.91
C ALA A 246 17.21 3.65 11.01
N SER A 247 18.25 3.25 10.25
CA SER A 247 18.95 4.16 9.34
C SER A 247 18.08 4.60 8.16
N ILE A 248 17.31 3.68 7.59
CA ILE A 248 16.37 3.94 6.49
C ILE A 248 15.16 4.72 7.02
N ALA A 249 14.57 4.30 8.14
CA ALA A 249 13.46 5.01 8.77
C ALA A 249 13.84 6.46 9.15
N SER A 250 15.06 6.71 9.60
CA SER A 250 15.57 8.06 9.85
C SER A 250 15.61 8.91 8.56
N ALA A 251 16.07 8.35 7.45
CA ALA A 251 16.06 9.04 6.15
C ALA A 251 14.62 9.34 5.68
N ILE A 252 13.70 8.39 5.80
CA ILE A 252 12.28 8.56 5.47
C ILE A 252 11.67 9.67 6.33
N ARG A 253 11.93 9.67 7.65
CA ARG A 253 11.45 10.69 8.58
C ARG A 253 11.92 12.09 8.20
N ASN A 254 13.19 12.22 7.78
CA ASN A 254 13.74 13.49 7.33
C ASN A 254 12.99 14.01 6.09
N ILE A 255 12.65 13.14 5.14
CA ILE A 255 11.83 13.53 3.99
C ILE A 255 10.40 13.88 4.40
N HIS A 256 9.75 13.03 5.20
CA HIS A 256 8.37 13.24 5.67
C HIS A 256 8.16 14.63 6.28
N VAL A 257 9.06 15.03 7.19
CA VAL A 257 9.01 16.35 7.84
C VAL A 257 9.17 17.50 6.83
N LYS A 258 9.88 17.30 5.71
CA LYS A 258 9.98 18.32 4.64
C LYS A 258 8.80 18.35 3.69
N LEU A 259 8.06 17.25 3.58
CA LEU A 259 6.86 17.18 2.74
C LEU A 259 5.63 17.71 3.47
N THR A 260 5.45 17.37 4.75
CA THR A 260 4.18 17.56 5.45
C THR A 260 4.30 18.03 6.90
N ASP A 261 5.52 18.22 7.43
CA ASP A 261 5.85 18.40 8.86
C ASP A 261 5.44 17.22 9.76
N SER A 262 4.15 16.86 9.78
CA SER A 262 3.59 15.75 10.55
C SER A 262 2.25 15.28 9.99
N ALA A 263 1.88 14.02 10.26
CA ALA A 263 0.53 13.54 10.01
C ALA A 263 -0.53 14.26 10.89
N PRO A 264 -1.80 14.37 10.46
CA PRO A 264 -2.84 15.11 11.20
C PRO A 264 -3.08 14.59 12.62
N ALA A 265 -2.83 15.42 13.64
CA ALA A 265 -2.82 15.01 15.04
C ALA A 265 -4.14 14.39 15.54
N PRO A 266 -5.36 14.95 15.29
CA PRO A 266 -6.59 14.33 15.78
C PRO A 266 -6.84 12.93 15.19
N PHE A 267 -6.41 12.68 13.96
CA PHE A 267 -6.57 11.38 13.31
C PHE A 267 -5.49 10.39 13.73
N GLN A 268 -4.33 10.84 14.19
CA GLN A 268 -3.36 9.97 14.89
C GLN A 268 -3.94 9.46 16.22
N GLU A 269 -4.62 10.30 17.01
CA GLU A 269 -5.29 9.84 18.24
C GLU A 269 -6.36 8.79 17.96
N ALA A 270 -7.15 9.01 16.90
CA ALA A 270 -8.14 8.04 16.48
C ALA A 270 -7.52 6.76 15.91
N ALA A 271 -6.35 6.87 15.27
CA ALA A 271 -5.58 5.75 14.76
C ALA A 271 -5.11 4.82 15.88
N LEU A 272 -4.65 5.39 17.00
CA LEU A 272 -4.29 4.62 18.18
C LEU A 272 -5.45 3.74 18.64
N ILE A 273 -6.65 4.31 18.73
CA ILE A 273 -7.86 3.57 19.09
C ILE A 273 -8.20 2.50 18.04
N ALA A 274 -8.13 2.85 16.75
CA ALA A 274 -8.39 1.89 15.68
C ALA A 274 -7.48 0.65 15.79
N LEU A 275 -6.18 0.84 15.98
CA LEU A 275 -5.18 -0.22 16.03
C LEU A 275 -5.33 -1.17 17.23
N THR A 276 -6.05 -0.77 18.28
CA THR A 276 -6.41 -1.67 19.40
C THR A 276 -7.54 -2.65 19.07
N SER A 277 -8.03 -2.68 17.83
CA SER A 277 -9.10 -3.58 17.39
C SER A 277 -8.76 -5.05 17.60
N THR A 278 -9.78 -5.82 18.00
CA THR A 278 -9.63 -7.24 18.31
C THR A 278 -9.59 -8.12 17.05
N PRO A 279 -9.11 -9.38 17.15
CA PRO A 279 -9.17 -10.34 16.04
C PRO A 279 -10.57 -10.51 15.40
N ASP A 280 -11.63 -10.32 16.19
CA ASP A 280 -13.02 -10.41 15.70
C ASP A 280 -13.37 -9.31 14.70
N PHE A 281 -12.79 -8.11 14.85
CA PHE A 281 -12.97 -7.02 13.89
C PHE A 281 -12.43 -7.41 12.52
N TYR A 282 -11.19 -7.88 12.45
CA TYR A 282 -10.56 -8.31 11.19
C TYR A 282 -11.26 -9.50 10.57
N SER A 283 -11.71 -10.46 11.39
CA SER A 283 -12.50 -11.61 10.93
C SER A 283 -13.84 -11.18 10.31
N SER A 284 -14.51 -10.20 10.92
CA SER A 284 -15.76 -9.64 10.40
C SER A 284 -15.53 -8.84 9.12
N LEU A 285 -14.47 -8.03 9.08
CA LEU A 285 -14.06 -7.26 7.90
C LEU A 285 -13.82 -8.18 6.69
N LYS A 286 -13.05 -9.26 6.88
CA LYS A 286 -12.79 -10.27 5.86
C LYS A 286 -14.08 -10.87 5.32
N LYS A 287 -14.96 -11.35 6.22
CA LYS A 287 -16.25 -11.95 5.85
C LYS A 287 -17.14 -11.00 5.06
N ASP A 288 -17.22 -9.75 5.51
CA ASP A 288 -18.02 -8.70 4.88
C ASP A 288 -17.54 -8.42 3.44
N TYR A 289 -16.24 -8.31 3.24
CA TYR A 289 -15.66 -8.11 1.92
C TYR A 289 -15.78 -9.35 1.02
N GLU A 290 -15.68 -10.55 1.59
CA GLU A 290 -15.83 -11.81 0.87
C GLU A 290 -17.24 -11.97 0.30
N VAL A 291 -18.27 -11.67 1.09
CA VAL A 291 -19.67 -11.66 0.63
C VAL A 291 -19.87 -10.68 -0.53
N ARG A 292 -19.25 -9.50 -0.47
CA ARG A 292 -19.34 -8.50 -1.55
C ARG A 292 -18.62 -8.96 -2.82
N ARG A 293 -17.42 -9.55 -2.70
CA ARG A 293 -16.70 -10.16 -3.83
C ARG A 293 -17.59 -11.20 -4.50
N ASP A 294 -18.10 -12.15 -3.73
CA ASP A 294 -18.85 -13.28 -4.29
C ASP A 294 -20.16 -12.82 -4.96
N PHE A 295 -20.83 -11.81 -4.39
CA PHE A 295 -21.98 -11.16 -5.01
C PHE A 295 -21.64 -10.53 -6.37
N ILE A 296 -20.57 -9.72 -6.44
CA ILE A 296 -20.19 -9.06 -7.70
C ILE A 296 -19.74 -10.09 -8.74
N LEU A 297 -18.96 -11.09 -8.34
CA LEU A 297 -18.54 -12.16 -9.24
C LEU A 297 -19.72 -12.93 -9.82
N GLN A 298 -20.73 -13.23 -9.01
CA GLN A 298 -21.95 -13.88 -9.50
C GLN A 298 -22.73 -12.95 -10.44
N LEU A 299 -22.90 -11.68 -10.07
CA LEU A 299 -23.59 -10.69 -10.88
C LEU A 299 -22.97 -10.57 -12.29
N LEU A 300 -21.64 -10.47 -12.38
CA LEU A 300 -20.93 -10.38 -13.65
C LEU A 300 -21.12 -11.62 -14.51
N LYS A 301 -21.05 -12.82 -13.90
CA LYS A 301 -21.31 -14.08 -14.61
C LYS A 301 -22.74 -14.14 -15.15
N ASP A 302 -23.72 -13.68 -14.39
CA ASP A 302 -25.13 -13.63 -14.80
C ASP A 302 -25.34 -12.71 -16.02
N PHE A 303 -24.49 -11.68 -16.18
CA PHE A 303 -24.46 -10.79 -17.35
C PHE A 303 -23.54 -11.27 -18.49
N GLY A 304 -22.99 -12.48 -18.39
CA GLY A 304 -22.20 -13.11 -19.46
C GLY A 304 -20.72 -12.73 -19.47
N PHE A 305 -20.21 -12.05 -18.45
CA PHE A 305 -18.78 -11.82 -18.31
C PHE A 305 -18.06 -13.12 -17.94
N HIS A 306 -16.91 -13.36 -18.59
CA HIS A 306 -16.02 -14.45 -18.23
C HIS A 306 -15.04 -13.97 -17.16
N ILE A 307 -15.02 -14.67 -16.02
CA ILE A 307 -14.09 -14.39 -14.92
C ILE A 307 -12.99 -15.45 -14.94
N SER A 308 -11.80 -15.06 -15.40
CA SER A 308 -10.63 -15.92 -15.53
C SER A 308 -9.85 -16.09 -14.22
N PHE A 309 -9.97 -15.12 -13.31
CA PHE A 309 -9.32 -15.11 -12.00
C PHE A 309 -10.32 -14.73 -10.90
N LYS A 310 -10.31 -15.49 -9.80
CA LYS A 310 -11.07 -15.15 -8.59
C LYS A 310 -10.10 -14.43 -7.62
N PRO A 311 -10.28 -13.13 -7.34
CA PRO A 311 -9.46 -12.41 -6.38
C PRO A 311 -9.37 -13.11 -5.02
N GLN A 312 -8.13 -13.23 -4.54
CA GLN A 312 -7.72 -13.80 -3.26
C GLN A 312 -7.69 -12.74 -2.16
N ASP A 313 -7.74 -11.46 -2.55
CA ASP A 313 -7.95 -10.28 -1.72
C ASP A 313 -9.03 -9.39 -2.32
N ARG A 314 -9.25 -8.22 -1.70
CA ARG A 314 -10.08 -7.11 -2.22
C ARG A 314 -10.34 -7.18 -3.72
N PHE A 315 -11.61 -7.29 -4.06
CA PHE A 315 -12.08 -7.28 -5.44
C PHE A 315 -11.99 -5.87 -6.08
N ARG A 316 -11.33 -5.78 -7.23
CA ARG A 316 -11.44 -4.69 -8.21
C ARG A 316 -11.79 -5.29 -9.56
N ASN A 317 -12.76 -4.72 -10.26
CA ASN A 317 -13.16 -5.18 -11.59
C ASN A 317 -12.03 -4.93 -12.59
N GLU A 318 -11.26 -5.96 -12.92
CA GLU A 318 -10.54 -6.04 -14.18
C GLU A 318 -11.41 -6.86 -15.13
N LEU A 319 -12.18 -6.16 -15.95
CA LEU A 319 -12.82 -6.76 -17.12
C LEU A 319 -11.83 -6.54 -18.27
N ASP A 320 -11.28 -7.63 -18.79
CA ASP A 320 -10.43 -7.61 -19.99
C ASP A 320 -11.08 -6.72 -21.08
N GLN A 321 -10.29 -5.79 -21.62
CA GLN A 321 -10.68 -4.94 -22.75
C GLN A 321 -10.85 -5.77 -24.03
#